data_AF-A0A1A8FKJ1-F1
#
_entry.id   AF-A0A1A8FKJ1-F1
#
_cell.length_a   1.000
_cell.length_b   1.000
_cell.length_c   1.000
_cell.angle_alpha   90.00
_cell.angle_beta   90.00
_cell.angle_gamma   90.00
#
_symmetry.space_group_name_H-M   'P 1'
#
loop_
_entity.id
_entity.type
_entity.pdbx_description
1 polymer ?
#
loop_
_entity_poly.entity_id
_entity_poly.type
_entity_poly.pdbx_seq_one_letter_code
_entity_poly.pdbx_strand_id
1 'polypeptide(L)'
;PTSIKEKVIVESHRLVPTPELLHLLHNTEPAAQDENGWDSDMSAILLLLHLLPPSAQGRKRPGKMSASQAADHLIRFLKAGTSVQQHLDHISQSCQPYLLAQGTTRSRIHTFFIVIDKHALPCKATGSVGALDELFKAHYVFGTSYSHALTNFFTFLQTTIYNIDVAETKQTPRVASKNAALESGEP
;
A
#
# COMPACT_ATOMS: atom_id res chain seq x y z
N PRO A 1 2.25 24.06 -1.54
CA PRO A 1 1.74 22.84 -0.87
C PRO A 1 2.59 21.63 -1.27
N THR A 2 3.46 21.15 -0.38
CA THR A 2 4.23 19.92 -0.57
C THR A 2 3.26 18.74 -0.68
N SER A 3 3.39 17.95 -1.75
CA SER A 3 2.56 16.77 -2.00
C SER A 3 2.75 15.75 -0.86
N ILE A 4 1.70 15.06 -0.42
CA ILE A 4 1.79 14.01 0.63
C ILE A 4 2.91 13.01 0.32
N LYS A 5 3.11 12.70 -0.96
CA LYS A 5 4.20 11.86 -1.46
C LYS A 5 5.58 12.35 -1.00
N GLU A 6 5.87 13.65 -1.12
CA GLU A 6 7.15 14.24 -0.72
C GLU A 6 7.35 14.12 0.79
N LYS A 7 6.30 14.35 1.58
CA LYS A 7 6.36 14.20 3.04
C LYS A 7 6.62 12.76 3.47
N VAL A 8 5.99 11.79 2.80
CA VAL A 8 6.25 10.36 3.04
C VAL A 8 7.70 10.00 2.75
N ILE A 9 8.28 10.52 1.67
CA ILE A 9 9.69 10.27 1.32
C ILE A 9 10.61 10.86 2.40
N VAL A 10 10.41 12.12 2.77
CA VAL A 10 11.20 12.79 3.82
C VAL A 10 11.14 12.04 5.15
N GLU A 11 9.94 11.65 5.59
CA GLU A 11 9.77 10.89 6.83
C GLU A 11 10.40 9.50 6.77
N SER A 12 10.44 8.88 5.58
CA SER A 12 11.01 7.54 5.39
C SER A 12 12.53 7.51 5.54
N HIS A 13 13.23 8.60 5.25
CA HIS A 13 14.67 8.72 5.52
C HIS A 13 15.03 8.65 7.01
N ARG A 14 14.06 8.87 7.91
CA ARG A 14 14.25 8.77 9.38
C ARG A 14 14.12 7.34 9.90
N LEU A 15 13.71 6.38 9.07
CA LEU A 15 13.61 4.98 9.45
C LEU A 15 14.99 4.30 9.40
N VAL A 16 15.12 3.19 10.12
CA VAL A 16 16.33 2.35 10.06
C VAL A 16 16.49 1.83 8.61
N PRO A 17 17.62 2.10 7.93
CA PRO A 17 17.84 1.64 6.57
C PRO A 17 17.82 0.12 6.46
N THR A 18 17.01 -0.40 5.54
CA THR A 18 17.06 -1.79 5.07
C THR A 18 17.23 -1.80 3.55
N PRO A 19 17.74 -2.88 2.94
CA PRO A 19 17.88 -2.96 1.48
C PRO A 19 16.57 -2.65 0.74
N GLU A 20 15.44 -3.14 1.27
CA GLU A 20 14.11 -2.91 0.70
C GLU A 20 13.68 -1.45 0.83
N LEU A 21 13.90 -0.83 2.00
CA LEU A 21 13.56 0.58 2.20
C LEU A 21 14.39 1.49 1.30
N LEU A 22 15.70 1.22 1.18
CA LEU A 22 16.60 1.97 0.31
C LEU A 22 16.23 1.82 -1.17
N HIS A 23 15.80 0.62 -1.56
CA HIS A 23 15.32 0.35 -2.90
C HIS A 23 14.05 1.14 -3.23
N LEU A 24 13.08 1.18 -2.31
CA LEU A 24 11.88 2.01 -2.45
C LEU A 24 12.22 3.50 -2.52
N LEU A 25 13.12 4.00 -1.66
CA LEU A 25 13.56 5.40 -1.67
C LEU A 25 14.21 5.77 -3.01
N HIS A 26 15.12 4.92 -3.53
CA HIS A 26 15.74 5.14 -4.83
C HIS A 26 14.70 5.24 -5.94
N ASN A 27 13.71 4.34 -5.97
CA ASN A 27 12.66 4.35 -6.99
C ASN A 27 11.74 5.59 -6.93
N THR A 28 11.79 6.39 -5.85
CA THR A 28 11.09 7.67 -5.80
C THR A 28 11.83 8.80 -6.50
N GLU A 29 13.14 8.65 -6.75
CA GLU A 29 13.97 9.67 -7.40
C GLU A 29 13.60 9.82 -8.90
N PRO A 30 13.45 11.05 -9.43
CA PRO A 30 13.06 11.27 -10.82
C PRO A 30 14.02 10.66 -11.86
N ALA A 31 15.29 10.47 -11.49
CA ALA A 31 16.32 9.92 -12.36
C ALA A 31 16.46 8.39 -12.25
N ALA A 32 15.73 7.74 -11.35
CA ALA A 32 15.80 6.30 -11.18
C ALA A 32 15.24 5.58 -12.41
N GLN A 33 16.04 4.64 -12.95
CA GLN A 33 15.66 3.78 -14.07
C GLN A 33 15.80 2.31 -13.66
N ASP A 34 15.19 1.95 -12.54
CA ASP A 34 15.11 0.55 -12.14
C ASP A 34 13.89 -0.13 -12.76
N GLU A 35 14.13 -0.88 -13.82
CA GLU A 35 13.10 -1.68 -14.48
C GLU A 35 12.57 -2.81 -13.58
N ASN A 36 13.25 -3.20 -12.51
CA ASN A 36 12.80 -4.25 -11.60
C ASN A 36 12.01 -3.72 -10.39
N GLY A 37 12.06 -2.41 -10.16
CA GLY A 37 11.40 -1.69 -9.08
C GLY A 37 9.96 -1.30 -9.40
N TRP A 38 9.24 -0.83 -8.38
CA TRP A 38 7.92 -0.22 -8.57
C TRP A 38 8.09 1.22 -9.07
N ASP A 39 7.07 1.75 -9.76
CA ASP A 39 7.06 3.17 -10.12
C ASP A 39 7.16 4.08 -8.88
N SER A 40 7.45 5.37 -9.11
CA SER A 40 7.67 6.35 -8.05
C SER A 40 6.45 6.54 -7.12
N ASP A 41 5.23 6.41 -7.64
CA ASP A 41 4.01 6.56 -6.85
C ASP A 41 3.74 5.32 -5.98
N MET A 42 3.85 4.13 -6.57
CA MET A 42 3.72 2.87 -5.83
C MET A 42 4.84 2.72 -4.79
N SER A 43 6.06 3.14 -5.12
CA SER A 43 7.16 3.16 -4.16
C SER A 43 6.84 4.06 -2.97
N ALA A 44 6.30 5.26 -3.19
CA ALA A 44 5.85 6.14 -2.10
C ALA A 44 4.69 5.54 -1.28
N ILE A 45 3.74 4.85 -1.92
CA ILE A 45 2.67 4.12 -1.23
C ILE A 45 3.24 3.03 -0.31
N LEU A 46 4.24 2.27 -0.79
CA LEU A 46 4.90 1.24 0.00
C LEU A 46 5.75 1.86 1.13
N LEU A 47 6.41 2.98 0.91
CA LEU A 47 7.10 3.74 1.96
C LEU A 47 6.13 4.17 3.09
N LEU A 48 4.91 4.58 2.76
CA LEU A 48 3.87 4.86 3.76
C LEU A 48 3.55 3.63 4.62
N LEU A 49 3.52 2.43 4.04
CA LEU A 49 3.37 1.18 4.79
C LEU A 49 4.55 0.91 5.73
N HIS A 50 5.78 1.27 5.35
CA HIS A 50 6.95 1.22 6.24
C HIS A 50 6.87 2.22 7.41
N LEU A 51 6.27 3.40 7.20
CA LEU A 51 6.01 4.36 8.27
C LEU A 51 4.94 3.86 9.26
N LEU A 52 4.00 3.06 8.75
CA LEU A 52 2.84 2.51 9.44
C LEU A 52 2.88 0.97 9.50
N PRO A 53 3.93 0.38 10.11
CA PRO A 53 4.11 -1.06 10.07
C PRO A 53 2.92 -1.80 10.71
N PRO A 54 2.68 -3.07 10.34
CA PRO A 54 1.62 -3.88 10.93
C PRO A 54 1.73 -3.87 12.46
N SER A 55 0.62 -3.53 13.14
CA SER A 55 0.57 -3.60 14.60
C SER A 55 0.74 -5.05 15.06
N ALA A 56 1.58 -5.26 16.09
CA ALA A 56 1.68 -6.57 16.74
C ALA A 56 0.30 -6.97 17.27
N GLN A 57 -0.23 -8.11 16.82
CA GLN A 57 -1.54 -8.64 17.23
C GLN A 57 -1.49 -9.20 18.66
N GLY A 58 -1.24 -8.32 19.64
CA GLY A 58 -1.24 -8.64 21.07
C GLY A 58 -0.27 -9.76 21.49
N ARG A 59 -0.36 -10.16 22.77
CA ARG A 59 0.48 -11.20 23.39
C ARG A 59 0.26 -12.61 22.83
N LYS A 60 -0.77 -12.86 22.01
CA LYS A 60 -1.22 -14.22 21.62
C LYS A 60 -0.72 -14.72 20.26
N ARG A 61 -0.06 -13.91 19.45
CA ARG A 61 0.51 -14.34 18.15
C ARG A 61 1.98 -13.91 18.04
N PRO A 62 2.94 -14.83 18.22
CA PRO A 62 4.35 -14.54 18.06
C PRO A 62 4.70 -14.57 16.57
N GLY A 63 4.52 -13.44 15.91
CA GLY A 63 4.93 -13.23 14.53
C GLY A 63 4.82 -11.76 14.19
N LYS A 64 5.92 -11.01 14.31
CA LYS A 64 5.97 -9.63 13.81
C LYS A 64 6.02 -9.72 12.28
N MET A 65 4.87 -9.51 11.62
CA MET A 65 4.84 -9.31 10.18
C MET A 65 5.58 -8.01 9.86
N SER A 66 6.56 -8.07 8.96
CA SER A 66 7.29 -6.89 8.50
C SER A 66 6.44 -6.05 7.54
N ALA A 67 6.81 -4.78 7.33
CA ALA A 67 6.17 -3.94 6.31
C ALA A 67 6.30 -4.57 4.91
N SER A 68 7.45 -5.17 4.60
CA SER A 68 7.68 -5.87 3.33
C SER A 68 6.74 -7.06 3.15
N GLN A 69 6.51 -7.85 4.21
CA GLN A 69 5.53 -8.94 4.16
C GLN A 69 4.10 -8.42 4.05
N ALA A 70 3.79 -7.29 4.68
CA ALA A 70 2.48 -6.67 4.56
C ALA A 70 2.22 -6.10 3.16
N ALA A 71 3.25 -5.74 2.40
CA ALA A 71 3.10 -5.26 1.02
C ALA A 71 2.41 -6.30 0.12
N ASP A 72 2.63 -7.60 0.34
CA ASP A 72 1.97 -8.69 -0.40
C ASP A 72 0.46 -8.82 -0.11
N HIS A 73 -0.02 -8.16 0.94
CA HIS A 73 -1.45 -8.00 1.23
C HIS A 73 -2.04 -6.75 0.57
N LEU A 74 -1.21 -5.81 0.10
CA LEU A 74 -1.65 -4.59 -0.56
C LEU A 74 -1.61 -4.74 -2.08
N ILE A 75 -0.48 -5.22 -2.62
CA ILE A 75 -0.23 -5.32 -4.05
C ILE A 75 0.59 -6.55 -4.41
N ARG A 76 0.25 -7.18 -5.54
CA ARG A 76 1.00 -8.28 -6.16
C ARG A 76 1.27 -7.99 -7.62
N PHE A 77 2.44 -8.39 -8.10
CA PHE A 77 2.80 -8.25 -9.50
C PHE A 77 2.46 -9.51 -10.30
N LEU A 78 1.85 -9.33 -11.46
CA LEU A 78 1.59 -10.38 -12.45
C LEU A 78 2.30 -10.03 -13.76
N LYS A 79 3.26 -10.87 -14.18
CA LYS A 79 3.97 -10.66 -15.44
C LYS A 79 3.00 -10.73 -16.62
N ALA A 80 3.05 -9.75 -17.51
CA ALA A 80 2.29 -9.75 -18.76
C ALA A 80 2.51 -11.05 -19.54
N GLY A 81 1.44 -11.59 -20.11
CA GLY A 81 1.42 -12.94 -20.71
C GLY A 81 1.00 -14.04 -19.74
N THR A 82 0.99 -13.80 -18.43
CA THR A 82 0.40 -14.72 -17.44
C THR A 82 -1.11 -14.49 -17.34
N SER A 83 -1.88 -15.57 -17.26
CA SER A 83 -3.34 -15.48 -17.13
C SER A 83 -3.75 -15.00 -15.74
N VAL A 84 -4.64 -14.01 -15.70
CA VAL A 84 -5.28 -13.56 -14.45
C VAL A 84 -6.06 -14.71 -13.80
N GLN A 85 -6.76 -15.54 -14.60
CA GLN A 85 -7.51 -16.67 -14.06
C GLN A 85 -6.59 -17.70 -13.37
N GLN A 86 -5.44 -18.00 -13.98
CA GLN A 86 -4.45 -18.88 -13.36
C GLN A 86 -3.99 -18.31 -12.02
N HIS A 87 -3.77 -16.99 -11.90
CA HIS A 87 -3.45 -16.38 -10.60
C HIS A 87 -4.58 -16.58 -9.59
N LEU A 88 -5.84 -16.37 -9.99
CA LEU A 88 -7.02 -16.51 -9.12
C LEU A 88 -7.20 -17.94 -8.60
N ASP A 89 -6.95 -18.95 -9.44
CA ASP A 89 -7.10 -20.36 -9.09
C ASP A 89 -6.12 -20.80 -7.99
N HIS A 90 -4.94 -20.18 -7.91
CA HIS A 90 -3.92 -20.48 -6.90
C HIS A 90 -4.09 -19.71 -5.58
N ILE A 91 -5.12 -18.85 -5.48
CA ILE A 91 -5.40 -18.12 -4.23
C ILE A 91 -5.88 -19.12 -3.16
N SER A 92 -4.98 -19.41 -2.24
CA SER A 92 -5.16 -20.36 -1.12
C SER A 92 -5.48 -19.66 0.21
N GLN A 93 -5.30 -18.33 0.29
CA GLN A 93 -5.55 -17.53 1.50
C GLN A 93 -6.37 -16.27 1.20
N SER A 94 -7.29 -15.94 2.12
CA SER A 94 -8.15 -14.74 2.10
C SER A 94 -7.37 -13.48 2.49
N CYS A 95 -6.38 -13.08 1.68
CA CYS A 95 -5.68 -11.79 1.84
C CYS A 95 -6.35 -10.67 1.03
N GLN A 96 -7.65 -10.79 0.79
CA GLN A 96 -8.46 -9.87 0.00
C GLN A 96 -9.08 -8.75 0.86
N PRO A 97 -9.41 -7.59 0.27
CA PRO A 97 -9.09 -7.20 -1.11
C PRO A 97 -7.61 -6.77 -1.23
N TYR A 98 -7.02 -6.98 -2.41
CA TYR A 98 -5.67 -6.49 -2.74
C TYR A 98 -5.55 -6.12 -4.23
N LEU A 99 -4.54 -5.33 -4.59
CA LEU A 99 -4.23 -4.97 -5.98
C LEU A 99 -3.43 -6.07 -6.67
N LEU A 100 -3.86 -6.46 -7.86
CA LEU A 100 -3.06 -7.25 -8.79
C LEU A 100 -2.61 -6.34 -9.94
N ALA A 101 -1.34 -6.00 -9.96
CA ALA A 101 -0.74 -5.13 -10.96
C ALA A 101 -0.13 -5.99 -12.08
N GLN A 102 -0.69 -5.90 -13.28
CA GLN A 102 -0.22 -6.67 -14.43
C GLN A 102 0.61 -5.79 -15.38
N GLY A 103 1.83 -6.21 -15.70
CA GLY A 103 2.74 -5.41 -16.52
C GLY A 103 3.93 -6.18 -17.06
N THR A 104 4.71 -5.58 -17.95
CA THR A 104 6.00 -6.17 -18.37
C THR A 104 6.98 -6.25 -17.22
N THR A 105 6.98 -5.24 -16.35
CA THR A 105 7.84 -5.14 -15.16
C THR A 105 7.08 -4.39 -14.08
N ARG A 106 7.60 -4.36 -12.85
CA ARG A 106 6.97 -3.58 -11.76
C ARG A 106 6.99 -2.06 -12.03
N SER A 107 7.92 -1.58 -12.86
CA SER A 107 8.03 -0.19 -13.29
C SER A 107 7.08 0.14 -14.45
N ARG A 108 6.58 -0.89 -15.15
CA ARG A 108 5.76 -0.78 -16.35
C ARG A 108 4.49 -1.60 -16.23
N ILE A 109 3.61 -1.15 -15.35
CA ILE A 109 2.27 -1.72 -15.18
C ILE A 109 1.36 -1.25 -16.32
N HIS A 110 0.62 -2.19 -16.91
CA HIS A 110 -0.35 -1.92 -17.98
C HIS A 110 -1.76 -1.75 -17.41
N THR A 111 -2.11 -2.55 -16.41
CA THR A 111 -3.44 -2.55 -15.79
C THR A 111 -3.36 -3.01 -14.35
N PHE A 112 -4.31 -2.53 -13.55
CA PHE A 112 -4.53 -2.99 -12.19
C PHE A 112 -5.87 -3.73 -12.11
N PHE A 113 -5.95 -4.68 -11.19
CA PHE A 113 -7.20 -5.32 -10.79
C PHE A 113 -7.33 -5.28 -9.27
N ILE A 114 -8.56 -5.19 -8.77
CA ILE A 114 -8.88 -5.44 -7.37
C ILE A 114 -9.32 -6.89 -7.26
N VAL A 115 -8.58 -7.68 -6.48
CA VAL A 115 -8.90 -9.09 -6.26
C VAL A 115 -9.78 -9.25 -5.03
N ILE A 116 -11.00 -9.77 -5.21
CA ILE A 116 -12.00 -9.99 -4.16
C ILE A 116 -12.72 -11.31 -4.43
N ASP A 117 -12.79 -12.21 -3.45
CA ASP A 117 -13.45 -13.51 -3.52
C ASP A 117 -13.07 -14.33 -4.76
N LYS A 118 -11.76 -14.36 -5.08
CA LYS A 118 -11.21 -14.98 -6.30
C LYS A 118 -11.74 -14.43 -7.63
N HIS A 119 -12.31 -13.23 -7.61
CA HIS A 119 -12.63 -12.44 -8.79
C HIS A 119 -11.61 -11.31 -8.94
N ALA A 120 -11.28 -10.96 -10.18
CA ALA A 120 -10.47 -9.79 -10.50
C ALA A 120 -11.36 -8.71 -11.14
N LEU A 121 -11.56 -7.61 -10.42
CA LEU A 121 -12.29 -6.44 -10.92
C LEU A 121 -11.28 -5.50 -11.59
N PRO A 122 -11.40 -5.19 -12.89
CA PRO A 122 -10.47 -4.29 -13.56
C PRO A 122 -10.60 -2.87 -13.00
N CYS A 123 -9.47 -2.26 -12.64
CA CYS A 123 -9.45 -0.86 -12.26
C CYS A 123 -9.65 0.04 -13.49
N LYS A 124 -10.28 1.20 -13.31
CA LYS A 124 -10.31 2.24 -14.36
C LYS A 124 -9.02 3.05 -14.38
N ALA A 125 -8.41 3.23 -13.21
CA ALA A 125 -7.15 3.91 -13.05
C ALA A 125 -6.01 3.15 -13.74
N THR A 126 -5.19 3.91 -14.46
CA THR A 126 -3.95 3.42 -15.09
C THR A 126 -2.72 3.64 -14.21
N GLY A 127 -2.83 4.49 -13.17
CA GLY A 127 -1.75 4.84 -12.26
C GLY A 127 -1.95 4.30 -10.85
N SER A 128 -0.84 4.14 -10.14
CA SER A 128 -0.73 3.56 -8.80
C SER A 128 -1.60 4.23 -7.73
N VAL A 129 -1.66 5.57 -7.73
CA VAL A 129 -2.52 6.33 -6.78
C VAL A 129 -4.00 6.08 -7.04
N GLY A 130 -4.42 6.09 -8.31
CA GLY A 130 -5.81 5.84 -8.67
C GLY A 130 -6.24 4.40 -8.37
N ALA A 131 -5.35 3.43 -8.60
CA ALA A 131 -5.61 2.03 -8.26
C ALA A 131 -5.78 1.85 -6.74
N LEU A 132 -4.97 2.52 -5.92
CA LEU A 132 -5.13 2.53 -4.46
C LEU A 132 -6.46 3.16 -4.02
N ASP A 133 -6.87 4.28 -4.66
CA ASP A 133 -8.15 4.93 -4.40
C ASP A 133 -9.34 4.00 -4.70
N GLU A 134 -9.29 3.28 -5.83
CA GLU A 134 -10.32 2.29 -6.16
C GLU A 134 -10.31 1.11 -5.18
N LEU A 135 -9.14 0.61 -4.76
CA LEU A 135 -9.03 -0.41 -3.71
C LEU A 135 -9.65 0.08 -2.39
N PHE A 136 -9.37 1.32 -1.99
CA PHE A 136 -9.94 1.91 -0.78
C PHE A 136 -11.47 1.98 -0.85
N LYS A 137 -12.01 2.41 -1.99
CA LYS A 137 -13.46 2.50 -2.21
C LYS A 137 -14.14 1.12 -2.24
N ALA A 138 -13.45 0.09 -2.72
CA ALA A 138 -13.98 -1.27 -2.76
C ALA A 138 -14.37 -1.81 -1.36
N HIS A 139 -13.72 -1.34 -0.29
CA HIS A 139 -14.13 -1.63 1.09
C HIS A 139 -15.57 -1.21 1.37
N TYR A 140 -15.90 0.05 1.04
CA TYR A 140 -17.22 0.63 1.32
C TYR A 140 -18.28 0.12 0.35
N VAL A 141 -17.93 -0.03 -0.93
CA VAL A 141 -18.89 -0.45 -1.97
C VAL A 141 -19.27 -1.92 -1.83
N PHE A 142 -18.30 -2.79 -1.55
CA PHE A 142 -18.52 -4.24 -1.48
C PHE A 142 -18.57 -4.80 -0.06
N GLY A 143 -18.44 -3.95 0.97
CA GLY A 143 -18.45 -4.39 2.38
C GLY A 143 -17.31 -5.34 2.74
N THR A 144 -16.17 -5.22 2.04
CA THR A 144 -15.03 -6.14 2.24
C THR A 144 -14.24 -5.74 3.47
N SER A 145 -13.54 -6.68 4.12
CA SER A 145 -12.63 -6.34 5.22
C SER A 145 -11.20 -6.31 4.71
N TYR A 146 -10.44 -5.25 5.02
CA TYR A 146 -9.01 -5.23 4.72
C TYR A 146 -8.25 -6.30 5.51
N SER A 147 -7.10 -6.72 4.99
CA SER A 147 -6.15 -7.51 5.76
C SER A 147 -5.81 -6.80 7.07
N HIS A 148 -5.82 -7.54 8.18
CA HIS A 148 -5.38 -7.03 9.48
C HIS A 148 -3.92 -6.52 9.47
N ALA A 149 -3.11 -6.97 8.51
CA ALA A 149 -1.76 -6.46 8.31
C ALA A 149 -1.74 -4.97 7.91
N LEU A 150 -2.80 -4.51 7.27
CA LEU A 150 -2.92 -3.18 6.66
C LEU A 150 -3.83 -2.25 7.46
N THR A 151 -4.25 -2.62 8.67
CA THR A 151 -5.14 -1.81 9.50
C THR A 151 -4.61 -0.40 9.70
N ASN A 152 -3.36 -0.23 10.16
CA ASN A 152 -2.79 1.12 10.35
C ASN A 152 -2.73 1.92 9.05
N PHE A 153 -2.41 1.26 7.94
CA PHE A 153 -2.32 1.88 6.62
C PHE A 153 -3.68 2.40 6.14
N PHE A 154 -4.72 1.56 6.19
CA PHE A 154 -6.06 1.98 5.75
C PHE A 154 -6.74 2.93 6.73
N THR A 155 -6.48 2.82 8.04
CA THR A 155 -6.92 3.82 9.01
C THR A 155 -6.32 5.19 8.70
N PHE A 156 -5.02 5.25 8.36
CA PHE A 156 -4.38 6.49 7.93
C PHE A 156 -5.07 7.07 6.68
N LEU A 157 -5.29 6.26 5.64
CA LEU A 157 -5.99 6.73 4.44
C LEU A 157 -7.39 7.26 4.80
N GLN A 158 -8.16 6.49 5.56
CA GLN A 158 -9.52 6.85 5.97
C GLN A 158 -9.56 8.20 6.69
N THR A 159 -8.74 8.37 7.73
CA THR A 159 -8.85 9.57 8.58
C THR A 159 -8.10 10.77 8.05
N THR A 160 -6.98 10.58 7.34
CA THR A 160 -6.05 11.67 7.00
C THR A 160 -6.14 12.06 5.52
N ILE A 161 -6.40 11.10 4.63
CA ILE A 161 -6.52 11.37 3.20
C ILE A 161 -7.98 11.65 2.83
N TYR A 162 -8.91 10.81 3.28
CA TYR A 162 -10.32 10.93 2.95
C TYR A 162 -11.16 11.69 4.00
N ASN A 163 -10.59 11.96 5.19
CA ASN A 163 -11.27 12.67 6.28
C ASN A 163 -12.61 12.01 6.68
N ILE A 164 -12.63 10.67 6.71
CA ILE A 164 -13.78 9.85 7.10
C ILE A 164 -13.62 9.43 8.57
N ASP A 165 -14.71 9.53 9.33
CA ASP A 165 -14.85 9.05 10.72
C ASP A 165 -13.73 9.51 11.66
N VAL A 166 -13.20 10.73 11.47
CA VAL A 166 -12.03 11.24 12.22
C VAL A 166 -12.27 11.30 13.73
N ALA A 167 -13.49 11.57 14.17
CA ALA A 167 -13.86 11.62 15.59
C ALA A 167 -14.24 10.25 16.19
N GLU A 168 -14.57 9.27 15.35
CA GLU A 168 -15.13 7.97 15.77
C GLU A 168 -14.11 6.83 15.67
N THR A 169 -13.15 6.96 14.75
CA THR A 169 -12.14 5.94 14.49
C THR A 169 -11.04 5.99 15.55
N LYS A 170 -10.90 4.90 16.31
CA LYS A 170 -9.77 4.75 17.24
C LYS A 170 -8.46 4.56 16.47
N GLN A 171 -7.73 5.65 16.25
CA GLN A 171 -6.37 5.61 15.71
C GLN A 171 -5.41 4.97 16.71
N THR A 172 -4.46 4.18 16.22
CA THR A 172 -3.34 3.74 17.06
C THR A 172 -2.41 4.93 17.32
N PRO A 173 -1.65 4.95 18.44
CA PRO A 173 -0.67 6.02 18.70
C PRO A 173 0.32 6.20 17.54
N ARG A 174 0.59 5.12 16.80
CA ARG A 174 1.45 5.15 15.62
C ARG A 174 0.82 5.90 14.46
N VAL A 175 -0.46 5.64 14.16
CA VAL A 175 -1.19 6.38 13.12
C VAL A 175 -1.32 7.85 13.50
N ALA A 176 -1.74 8.16 14.73
CA ALA A 176 -1.88 9.54 15.20
C ALA A 176 -0.57 10.34 15.14
N SER A 177 0.56 9.74 15.54
CA SER A 177 1.87 10.42 15.45
C SER A 177 2.33 10.65 14.02
N LYS A 178 2.02 9.75 13.08
CA LYS A 178 2.34 9.95 11.66
C LYS A 178 1.39 10.91 10.96
N ASN A 179 0.11 10.95 11.35
CA ASN A 179 -0.82 12.01 10.94
C ASN A 179 -0.28 13.37 11.33
N ALA A 180 0.06 13.54 12.60
CA ALA A 180 0.62 14.80 13.11
C ALA A 180 1.89 15.19 12.36
N ALA A 181 2.84 14.27 12.15
CA ALA A 181 4.09 14.56 11.43
C ALA A 181 3.86 14.94 9.94
N LEU A 182 2.87 14.34 9.29
CA LEU A 182 2.54 14.63 7.89
C LEU A 182 1.65 15.88 7.75
N GLU A 183 0.94 16.29 8.80
CA GLU A 183 0.15 17.53 8.86
C GLU A 183 0.99 18.74 9.28
N SER A 184 1.87 18.58 10.28
CA SER A 184 2.80 19.60 10.77
C SER A 184 3.90 19.82 9.73
N GLY A 185 3.64 20.70 8.76
CA GLY A 185 4.67 21.22 7.90
C GLY A 185 5.63 22.09 8.71
N GLU A 186 6.65 21.49 9.33
CA GLU A 186 7.90 22.20 9.58
C GLU A 186 8.95 21.69 8.58
N PRO A 187 9.58 22.60 7.81
CA PRO A 187 10.75 22.28 7.00
C PRO A 187 11.95 21.85 7.85
#